data_AF-A0A8H6XTN2-F1
#
_entry.id   AF-A0A8H6XTN2-F1
#
_cell.length_a   1.000
_cell.length_b   1.000
_cell.length_c   1.000
_cell.angle_alpha   90.00
_cell.angle_beta   90.00
_cell.angle_gamma   90.00
#
_symmetry.space_group_name_H-M   'P 1'
#
loop_
_entity.id
_entity.type
_entity.pdbx_description
1 polymer ?
#
loop_
_entity_poly.entity_id
_entity_poly.type
_entity_poly.pdbx_seq_one_letter_code
_entity_poly.pdbx_strand_id
1 'polypeptide(L)'
;MPTIPLELEREIFEIAIRDNRDDTDLKLNLSLVTRRVQYWVDLIQYELITITDRAEAHKFFELVNRKSQDFFAHAVKALCITHDVSADDASRILSVCTNVQQLACWVVWEESLDLPQRLSSLPLKQLSIEVGHFLNILLSQSALFLNLTHLDLIWWPSSPHIPLKLGELQKLTHVCISGAGRSGAESVCSSCASLQVLVVIPRWPTDENAEEEYAFDSRIVVAPSDITYGDPVEIWEDVVFRRPENMWAYAENVVLSRRQNLDGPC
;
A
#
# COMPACT_ATOMS: atom_id res chain seq x y z
N MET A 1 -46.32 5.40 -5.27
CA MET A 1 -45.15 6.28 -5.08
C MET A 1 -44.02 5.70 -5.90
N PRO A 2 -43.27 6.50 -6.66
CA PRO A 2 -42.09 6.00 -7.37
C PRO A 2 -41.04 5.52 -6.36
N THR A 3 -40.45 4.34 -6.60
CA THR A 3 -39.39 3.73 -5.77
C THR A 3 -38.07 3.77 -6.53
N ILE A 4 -37.01 4.22 -5.87
CA ILE A 4 -35.65 4.21 -6.45
C ILE A 4 -35.16 2.76 -6.55
N PRO A 5 -34.54 2.35 -7.68
CA PRO A 5 -33.88 1.05 -7.80
C PRO A 5 -32.82 0.83 -6.71
N LEU A 6 -32.67 -0.42 -6.24
CA LEU A 6 -31.79 -0.76 -5.12
C LEU A 6 -30.33 -0.42 -5.41
N GLU A 7 -29.91 -0.60 -6.66
CA GLU A 7 -28.54 -0.36 -7.12
C GLU A 7 -28.20 1.13 -7.05
N LEU A 8 -29.12 1.98 -7.48
CA LEU A 8 -28.96 3.44 -7.41
C LEU A 8 -29.02 3.94 -5.97
N GLU A 9 -29.90 3.38 -5.15
CA GLU A 9 -29.93 3.70 -3.71
C GLU A 9 -28.58 3.38 -3.07
N ARG A 10 -28.04 2.18 -3.31
CA ARG A 10 -26.72 1.77 -2.83
C ARG A 10 -25.62 2.73 -3.29
N GLU A 11 -25.55 3.01 -4.59
CA GLU A 11 -24.56 3.90 -5.16
C GLU A 11 -24.59 5.30 -4.52
N ILE A 12 -25.77 5.86 -4.30
CA ILE A 12 -25.93 7.16 -3.61
C ILE A 12 -25.33 7.12 -2.20
N PHE A 13 -25.64 6.08 -1.40
CA PHE A 13 -25.06 5.94 -0.06
C PHE A 13 -23.54 5.73 -0.12
N GLU A 14 -23.04 4.87 -1.02
CA GLU A 14 -21.61 4.61 -1.15
C GLU A 14 -20.82 5.86 -1.53
N ILE A 15 -21.32 6.67 -2.48
CA ILE A 15 -20.73 7.96 -2.84
C ILE A 15 -20.74 8.91 -1.64
N ALA A 16 -21.89 9.08 -0.98
CA ALA A 16 -22.01 9.98 0.16
C ALA A 16 -21.01 9.65 1.29
N ILE A 17 -20.80 8.35 1.56
CA ILE A 17 -19.86 7.89 2.59
C ILE A 17 -18.40 8.07 2.14
N ARG A 18 -18.09 7.84 0.85
CA ARG A 18 -16.73 7.99 0.31
C ARG A 18 -16.30 9.46 0.22
N ASP A 19 -17.21 10.35 -0.11
CA ASP A 19 -16.94 11.79 -0.19
C ASP A 19 -16.81 12.43 1.21
N ASN A 20 -17.37 11.77 2.23
CA ASN A 20 -17.37 12.25 3.62
C ASN A 20 -16.72 11.20 4.55
N ARG A 21 -15.56 10.66 4.15
CA ARG A 21 -14.86 9.61 4.92
C ARG A 21 -14.50 10.03 6.33
N ASP A 22 -14.28 11.30 6.60
CA ASP A 22 -13.88 11.75 7.94
C ASP A 22 -15.09 12.12 8.81
N ASP A 23 -16.30 12.18 8.23
CA ASP A 23 -17.54 12.53 8.93
C ASP A 23 -18.13 11.30 9.63
N THR A 24 -17.74 11.12 10.89
CA THR A 24 -18.22 10.03 11.74
C THR A 24 -19.72 10.15 12.05
N ASP A 25 -20.22 11.36 12.24
CA ASP A 25 -21.63 11.61 12.58
C ASP A 25 -22.55 11.25 11.42
N LEU A 26 -22.17 11.62 10.19
CA LEU A 26 -22.88 11.20 8.99
C LEU A 26 -22.94 9.68 8.88
N LYS A 27 -21.81 8.98 9.02
CA LYS A 27 -21.78 7.50 8.94
C LYS A 27 -22.67 6.84 9.98
N LEU A 28 -22.67 7.35 11.21
CA LEU A 28 -23.56 6.87 12.27
C LEU A 28 -25.02 7.10 11.90
N ASN A 29 -25.38 8.30 11.43
CA ASN A 29 -26.74 8.61 11.01
C ASN A 29 -27.21 7.76 9.83
N LEU A 30 -26.37 7.54 8.81
CA LEU A 30 -26.69 6.69 7.67
C LEU A 30 -26.89 5.22 8.11
N SER A 31 -26.09 4.75 9.07
CA SER A 31 -26.21 3.40 9.63
C SER A 31 -27.55 3.16 10.35
N LEU A 32 -28.23 4.20 10.81
CA LEU A 32 -29.52 4.11 11.49
C LEU A 32 -30.72 4.07 10.52
N VAL A 33 -30.52 4.35 9.22
CA VAL A 33 -31.62 4.45 8.25
C VAL A 33 -32.30 3.09 8.04
N THR A 34 -31.52 2.06 7.69
CA THR A 34 -32.00 0.67 7.53
C THR A 34 -30.87 -0.33 7.75
N ARG A 35 -31.19 -1.61 7.98
CA ARG A 35 -30.18 -2.69 8.09
C ARG A 35 -29.30 -2.86 6.85
N ARG A 36 -29.86 -2.70 5.64
CA ARG A 36 -29.07 -2.81 4.40
C ARG A 36 -28.10 -1.64 4.24
N VAL A 37 -28.52 -0.44 4.63
CA VAL A 37 -27.66 0.76 4.60
C VAL A 37 -26.56 0.62 5.63
N GLN A 38 -26.87 0.15 6.85
CA GLN A 38 -25.86 -0.19 7.85
C GLN A 38 -24.81 -1.15 7.29
N TYR A 39 -25.25 -2.19 6.57
CA TYR A 39 -24.32 -3.14 5.94
C TYR A 39 -23.43 -2.47 4.88
N TRP A 40 -23.96 -1.56 4.05
CA TRP A 40 -23.16 -0.80 3.08
C TRP A 40 -22.16 0.14 3.76
N VAL A 41 -22.59 0.83 4.83
CA VAL A 41 -21.72 1.70 5.64
C VAL A 41 -20.60 0.89 6.26
N ASP A 42 -20.92 -0.22 6.90
CA ASP A 42 -19.94 -1.14 7.50
C ASP A 42 -18.91 -1.58 6.45
N LEU A 43 -19.34 -2.01 5.26
CA LEU A 43 -18.40 -2.44 4.21
C LEU A 43 -17.39 -1.36 3.80
N ILE A 44 -17.81 -0.10 3.74
CA ILE A 44 -16.90 1.01 3.39
C ILE A 44 -16.03 1.42 4.57
N GLN A 45 -16.59 1.43 5.78
CA GLN A 45 -15.86 1.80 6.98
C GLN A 45 -14.73 0.81 7.31
N TYR A 46 -14.96 -0.48 7.06
CA TYR A 46 -13.96 -1.54 7.27
C TYR A 46 -13.15 -1.86 6.01
N GLU A 47 -13.26 -1.07 4.95
CA GLU A 47 -12.50 -1.27 3.70
C GLU A 47 -10.99 -1.12 3.94
N LEU A 48 -10.61 -0.20 4.82
CA LEU A 48 -9.25 0.01 5.31
C LEU A 48 -9.21 -0.30 6.81
N ILE A 49 -8.22 -1.07 7.22
CA ILE A 49 -7.90 -1.27 8.64
C ILE A 49 -6.41 -0.97 8.85
N THR A 50 -6.14 -0.15 9.86
CA THR A 50 -4.79 0.17 10.31
C THR A 50 -4.64 -0.34 11.74
N ILE A 51 -3.56 -1.07 12.00
CA ILE A 51 -3.22 -1.62 13.31
C ILE A 51 -1.81 -1.14 13.65
N THR A 52 -1.71 -0.12 14.49
CA THR A 52 -0.45 0.54 14.81
C THR A 52 0.25 -0.05 16.03
N ASP A 53 -0.46 -0.80 16.87
CA ASP A 53 0.10 -1.37 18.08
C ASP A 53 -0.68 -2.61 18.57
N ARG A 54 -0.18 -3.19 19.67
CA ARG A 54 -0.78 -4.36 20.32
C ARG A 54 -2.18 -4.12 20.88
N ALA A 55 -2.48 -2.92 21.37
CA ALA A 55 -3.79 -2.59 21.91
C ALA A 55 -4.83 -2.52 20.78
N GLU A 56 -4.47 -1.99 19.62
CA GLU A 56 -5.30 -2.01 18.43
C GLU A 56 -5.51 -3.42 17.88
N ALA A 57 -4.46 -4.24 17.85
CA ALA A 57 -4.60 -5.65 17.49
C ALA A 57 -5.61 -6.37 18.40
N HIS A 58 -5.58 -6.10 19.71
CA HIS A 58 -6.56 -6.65 20.65
C HIS A 58 -8.00 -6.18 20.35
N LYS A 59 -8.20 -4.88 20.12
CA LYS A 59 -9.50 -4.32 19.72
C LYS A 59 -10.02 -4.95 18.42
N PHE A 60 -9.13 -5.18 17.45
CA PHE A 60 -9.48 -5.87 16.22
C PHE A 60 -9.96 -7.30 16.50
N PHE A 61 -9.27 -8.07 17.35
CA PHE A 61 -9.73 -9.41 17.70
C PHE A 61 -11.06 -9.42 18.47
N GLU A 62 -11.31 -8.44 19.35
CA GLU A 62 -12.62 -8.28 19.97
C GLU A 62 -13.71 -8.03 18.92
N LEU A 63 -13.41 -7.22 17.91
CA LEU A 63 -14.33 -6.92 16.82
C LEU A 63 -14.59 -8.17 15.95
N VAL A 64 -13.56 -8.96 15.66
CA VAL A 64 -13.68 -10.27 14.98
C VAL A 64 -14.49 -11.29 15.81
N ASN A 65 -14.59 -11.13 17.12
CA ASN A 65 -15.50 -11.95 17.92
C ASN A 65 -16.96 -11.45 17.87
N ARG A 66 -17.17 -10.16 17.54
CA ARG A 66 -18.51 -9.54 17.43
C ARG A 66 -19.11 -9.63 16.03
N LYS A 67 -18.28 -9.63 14.99
CA LYS A 67 -18.65 -9.79 13.57
C LYS A 67 -18.02 -11.08 13.03
N SER A 68 -18.62 -11.73 12.04
CA SER A 68 -18.05 -12.98 11.51
C SER A 68 -16.69 -12.75 10.84
N GLN A 69 -15.81 -13.76 10.85
CA GLN A 69 -14.56 -13.70 10.07
C GLN A 69 -14.84 -13.49 8.58
N ASP A 70 -15.91 -14.11 8.06
CA ASP A 70 -16.37 -13.91 6.69
C ASP A 70 -16.63 -12.42 6.39
N PHE A 71 -17.15 -11.64 7.35
CA PHE A 71 -17.34 -10.21 7.13
C PHE A 71 -16.01 -9.51 6.82
N PHE A 72 -14.95 -9.74 7.60
CA PHE A 72 -13.64 -9.11 7.39
C PHE A 72 -12.95 -9.62 6.13
N ALA A 73 -13.07 -10.92 5.84
CA ALA A 73 -12.58 -11.50 4.60
C ALA A 73 -13.17 -10.78 3.37
N HIS A 74 -14.41 -10.27 3.45
CA HIS A 74 -15.04 -9.54 2.35
C HIS A 74 -14.85 -8.03 2.44
N ALA A 75 -14.93 -7.43 3.62
CA ALA A 75 -14.90 -5.98 3.81
C ALA A 75 -13.50 -5.41 3.61
N VAL A 76 -12.48 -6.02 4.22
CA VAL A 76 -11.12 -5.45 4.27
C VAL A 76 -10.43 -5.60 2.91
N LYS A 77 -10.09 -4.47 2.29
CA LYS A 77 -9.37 -4.39 1.00
C LYS A 77 -7.97 -3.83 1.16
N ALA A 78 -7.76 -2.98 2.17
CA ALA A 78 -6.48 -2.41 2.52
C ALA A 78 -6.19 -2.68 4.00
N LEU A 79 -4.96 -3.07 4.29
CA LEU A 79 -4.51 -3.40 5.63
C LEU A 79 -3.12 -2.81 5.89
N CYS A 80 -2.98 -2.06 6.98
CA CYS A 80 -1.68 -1.62 7.49
C CYS A 80 -1.42 -2.25 8.86
N ILE A 81 -0.26 -2.89 9.00
CA ILE A 81 0.24 -3.46 10.25
C ILE A 81 1.65 -2.93 10.48
N THR A 82 1.85 -2.18 11.56
CA THR A 82 3.13 -1.54 11.89
C THR A 82 4.04 -2.44 12.72
N HIS A 83 5.22 -1.92 13.10
CA HIS A 83 6.27 -2.64 13.80
C HIS A 83 5.94 -3.01 15.27
N ASP A 84 4.99 -2.32 15.91
CA ASP A 84 4.62 -2.58 17.31
C ASP A 84 3.63 -3.76 17.46
N VAL A 85 3.27 -4.41 16.36
CA VAL A 85 2.42 -5.61 16.32
C VAL A 85 3.31 -6.85 16.26
N SER A 86 3.02 -7.86 17.09
CA SER A 86 3.76 -9.12 17.07
C SER A 86 3.53 -9.90 15.77
N ALA A 87 4.53 -10.67 15.32
CA ALA A 87 4.40 -11.54 14.15
C ALA A 87 3.22 -12.53 14.27
N ASP A 88 2.96 -13.06 15.47
CA ASP A 88 1.82 -13.94 15.74
C ASP A 88 0.48 -13.22 15.56
N ASP A 89 0.34 -12.02 16.11
CA ASP A 89 -0.88 -11.22 15.95
C ASP A 89 -1.06 -10.80 14.49
N ALA A 90 0.00 -10.39 13.80
CA ALA A 90 -0.03 -10.07 12.38
C ALA A 90 -0.46 -11.28 11.53
N SER A 91 0.08 -12.47 11.80
CA SER A 91 -0.31 -13.72 11.13
C SER A 91 -1.79 -14.04 11.33
N ARG A 92 -2.30 -13.85 12.55
CA ARG A 92 -3.72 -14.02 12.88
C ARG A 92 -4.60 -13.00 12.15
N ILE A 93 -4.21 -11.73 12.10
CA ILE A 93 -4.93 -10.68 11.37
C ILE A 93 -4.99 -11.02 9.87
N LEU A 94 -3.86 -11.39 9.26
CA LEU A 94 -3.79 -11.79 7.85
C LEU A 94 -4.64 -13.03 7.54
N SER A 95 -4.80 -13.94 8.51
CA SER A 95 -5.67 -15.12 8.35
C SER A 95 -7.17 -14.80 8.29
N VAL A 96 -7.57 -13.65 8.85
CA VAL A 96 -8.97 -13.18 8.85
C VAL A 96 -9.24 -12.31 7.62
N CYS A 97 -8.28 -11.48 7.22
CA CYS A 97 -8.41 -10.52 6.12
C CYS A 97 -7.92 -11.09 4.78
N THR A 98 -8.61 -12.09 4.24
CA THR A 98 -8.12 -12.89 3.09
C THR A 98 -8.27 -12.24 1.71
N ASN A 99 -8.99 -11.13 1.58
CA ASN A 99 -9.20 -10.42 0.31
C ASN A 99 -8.48 -9.06 0.24
N VAL A 100 -7.40 -8.92 1.02
CA VAL A 100 -6.55 -7.74 1.02
C VAL A 100 -5.84 -7.60 -0.32
N GLN A 101 -5.97 -6.43 -0.94
CA GLN A 101 -5.33 -6.08 -2.21
C GLN A 101 -4.17 -5.09 -2.01
N GLN A 102 -4.20 -4.34 -0.90
CA GLN A 102 -3.20 -3.33 -0.56
C GLN A 102 -2.71 -3.62 0.86
N LEU A 103 -1.44 -3.98 1.01
CA LEU A 103 -0.88 -4.35 2.30
C LEU A 103 0.34 -3.49 2.63
N ALA A 104 0.33 -2.83 3.78
CA ALA A 104 1.54 -2.41 4.48
C ALA A 104 1.81 -3.38 5.63
N CYS A 105 2.96 -4.04 5.61
CA CYS A 105 3.37 -4.97 6.67
C CYS A 105 4.80 -4.63 7.09
N TRP A 106 4.91 -3.85 8.16
CA TRP A 106 6.19 -3.37 8.72
C TRP A 106 6.53 -4.08 10.04
N VAL A 107 5.90 -5.23 10.26
CA VAL A 107 6.15 -6.12 11.39
C VAL A 107 7.53 -6.76 11.21
N VAL A 108 8.27 -6.91 12.32
CA VAL A 108 9.53 -7.65 12.34
C VAL A 108 9.23 -9.14 12.44
N TRP A 109 9.52 -9.89 11.37
CA TRP A 109 9.35 -11.34 11.34
C TRP A 109 10.67 -12.04 11.67
N GLU A 110 10.87 -12.34 12.94
CA GLU A 110 12.02 -13.16 13.40
C GLU A 110 11.83 -14.60 12.91
N GLU A 111 12.51 -14.98 11.82
CA GLU A 111 12.61 -16.34 11.25
C GLU A 111 11.29 -17.09 10.94
N SER A 112 10.15 -16.45 11.12
CA SER A 112 8.84 -17.08 10.94
C SER A 112 8.60 -17.43 9.48
N LEU A 113 8.42 -18.73 9.23
CA LEU A 113 8.21 -19.31 7.90
C LEU A 113 6.80 -19.08 7.35
N ASP A 114 5.90 -18.49 8.15
CA ASP A 114 4.48 -18.40 7.84
C ASP A 114 4.14 -17.22 6.93
N LEU A 115 4.93 -16.15 6.94
CA LEU A 115 4.63 -14.94 6.17
C LEU A 115 4.49 -15.21 4.66
N PRO A 116 5.42 -15.91 3.98
CA PRO A 116 5.24 -16.29 2.58
C PRO A 116 3.90 -17.01 2.32
N GLN A 117 3.54 -17.95 3.19
CA GLN A 117 2.28 -18.68 3.06
C GLN A 117 1.07 -17.76 3.23
N ARG A 118 1.10 -16.82 4.18
CA ARG A 118 0.00 -15.86 4.37
C ARG A 118 -0.15 -14.94 3.16
N LEU A 119 0.95 -14.36 2.68
CA LEU A 119 0.93 -13.46 1.52
C LEU A 119 0.49 -14.17 0.23
N SER A 120 0.83 -15.46 0.07
CA SER A 120 0.47 -16.24 -1.12
C SER A 120 -1.03 -16.38 -1.33
N SER A 121 -1.80 -16.33 -0.25
CA SER A 121 -3.26 -16.46 -0.29
C SER A 121 -3.98 -15.15 -0.64
N LEU A 122 -3.27 -14.01 -0.62
CA LEU A 122 -3.86 -12.70 -0.78
C LEU A 122 -3.80 -12.22 -2.25
N PRO A 123 -4.86 -11.60 -2.77
CA PRO A 123 -4.89 -11.04 -4.13
C PRO A 123 -4.16 -9.69 -4.21
N LEU A 124 -2.92 -9.62 -3.75
CA LEU A 124 -2.15 -8.37 -3.62
C LEU A 124 -1.89 -7.70 -4.97
N LYS A 125 -2.15 -6.40 -5.00
CA LYS A 125 -1.82 -5.46 -6.08
C LYS A 125 -0.80 -4.42 -5.65
N GLN A 126 -0.77 -4.12 -4.35
CA GLN A 126 0.17 -3.19 -3.73
C GLN A 126 0.71 -3.80 -2.43
N LEU A 127 2.02 -3.69 -2.24
CA LEU A 127 2.73 -4.18 -1.06
C LEU A 127 3.74 -3.15 -0.59
N SER A 128 3.67 -2.75 0.68
CA SER A 128 4.71 -2.02 1.40
C SER A 128 5.27 -2.94 2.48
N ILE A 129 6.57 -3.21 2.45
CA ILE A 129 7.21 -4.21 3.30
C ILE A 129 8.71 -3.90 3.48
N GLU A 130 9.30 -4.38 4.56
CA GLU A 130 10.75 -4.37 4.70
C GLU A 130 11.44 -5.13 3.56
N VAL A 131 12.48 -4.55 2.99
CA VAL A 131 13.23 -5.16 1.89
C VAL A 131 13.81 -6.54 2.25
N GLY A 132 14.28 -6.74 3.49
CA GLY A 132 14.82 -8.03 3.93
C GLY A 132 13.77 -9.15 3.86
N HIS A 133 12.57 -8.90 4.39
CA HIS A 133 11.45 -9.82 4.31
C HIS A 133 11.02 -10.08 2.87
N PHE A 134 10.91 -9.03 2.04
CA PHE A 134 10.54 -9.17 0.63
C PHE A 134 11.51 -10.08 -0.13
N LEU A 135 12.82 -9.88 0.04
CA LEU A 135 13.83 -10.70 -0.62
C LEU A 135 13.74 -12.17 -0.22
N ASN A 136 13.58 -12.45 1.08
CA ASN A 136 13.43 -13.82 1.57
C ASN A 136 12.22 -14.52 0.94
N ILE A 137 11.10 -13.80 0.79
CA ILE A 137 9.90 -14.33 0.13
C ILE A 137 10.16 -14.53 -1.37
N LEU A 138 10.72 -13.53 -2.06
CA LEU A 138 10.95 -13.56 -3.50
C LEU A 138 11.89 -14.70 -3.92
N LEU A 139 12.93 -14.98 -3.11
CA LEU A 139 13.85 -16.09 -3.34
C LEU A 139 13.16 -17.46 -3.23
N SER A 140 12.09 -17.55 -2.44
CA SER A 140 11.40 -18.80 -2.16
C SER A 140 10.18 -19.02 -3.06
N GLN A 141 9.45 -17.95 -3.40
CA GLN A 141 8.13 -18.01 -4.04
C GLN A 141 7.84 -16.76 -4.90
N SER A 142 8.45 -16.63 -6.08
CA SER A 142 8.19 -15.45 -6.93
C SER A 142 6.77 -15.38 -7.51
N ALA A 143 6.09 -16.53 -7.63
CA ALA A 143 4.72 -16.62 -8.12
C ALA A 143 3.68 -15.90 -7.24
N LEU A 144 4.03 -15.51 -6.01
CA LEU A 144 3.09 -14.83 -5.09
C LEU A 144 2.71 -13.42 -5.55
N PHE A 145 3.57 -12.80 -6.36
CA PHE A 145 3.48 -11.39 -6.70
C PHE A 145 3.15 -11.15 -8.18
N LEU A 146 2.54 -12.14 -8.85
CA LEU A 146 2.16 -12.05 -10.28
C LEU A 146 1.17 -10.92 -10.59
N ASN A 147 0.40 -10.47 -9.59
CA ASN A 147 -0.55 -9.37 -9.71
C ASN A 147 -0.05 -8.06 -9.10
N LEU A 148 1.17 -8.04 -8.56
CA LEU A 148 1.73 -6.88 -7.91
C LEU A 148 2.07 -5.81 -8.95
N THR A 149 1.54 -4.61 -8.72
CA THR A 149 1.73 -3.44 -9.60
C THR A 149 2.53 -2.34 -8.92
N HIS A 150 2.40 -2.24 -7.59
CA HIS A 150 3.07 -1.26 -6.74
C HIS A 150 3.82 -1.99 -5.63
N LEU A 151 5.10 -1.66 -5.47
CA LEU A 151 5.95 -2.20 -4.41
C LEU A 151 6.65 -1.04 -3.70
N ASP A 152 6.57 -1.01 -2.38
CA ASP A 152 7.25 -0.06 -1.52
C ASP A 152 8.18 -0.81 -0.57
N LEU A 153 9.49 -0.61 -0.75
CA LEU A 153 10.54 -1.29 -0.01
C LEU A 153 11.12 -0.33 1.03
N ILE A 154 10.78 -0.58 2.28
CA ILE A 154 11.28 0.20 3.41
C ILE A 154 12.53 -0.42 4.03
N TRP A 155 13.26 0.41 4.80
CA TRP A 155 14.46 0.05 5.55
C TRP A 155 15.55 -0.61 4.70
N TRP A 156 15.94 0.08 3.63
CA TRP A 156 17.01 -0.41 2.77
C TRP A 156 18.33 -0.57 3.55
N PRO A 157 18.97 -1.76 3.54
CA PRO A 157 20.20 -1.98 4.28
C PRO A 157 21.33 -1.15 3.66
N SER A 158 22.31 -0.77 4.47
CA SER A 158 23.48 -0.02 3.99
C SER A 158 24.38 -0.81 3.01
N SER A 159 24.03 -2.07 2.67
CA SER A 159 24.79 -2.87 1.71
C SER A 159 24.50 -2.43 0.28
N PRO A 160 25.54 -2.20 -0.55
CA PRO A 160 25.40 -1.61 -1.88
C PRO A 160 24.78 -2.53 -2.94
N HIS A 161 24.70 -3.85 -2.68
CA HIS A 161 24.30 -4.83 -3.69
C HIS A 161 23.24 -5.80 -3.15
N ILE A 162 21.99 -5.46 -3.42
CA ILE A 162 20.86 -6.38 -3.26
C ILE A 162 20.47 -6.87 -4.65
N PRO A 163 20.67 -8.17 -4.97
CA PRO A 163 20.24 -8.73 -6.24
C PRO A 163 18.71 -8.84 -6.23
N LEU A 164 18.06 -7.82 -6.77
CA LEU A 164 16.62 -7.77 -6.90
C LEU A 164 16.18 -8.49 -8.18
N LYS A 165 15.54 -9.67 -8.04
CA LYS A 165 14.95 -10.41 -9.17
C LYS A 165 13.57 -9.87 -9.57
N LEU A 166 13.43 -8.55 -9.70
CA LEU A 166 12.14 -7.93 -10.03
C LEU A 166 11.64 -8.28 -11.45
N GLY A 167 12.50 -8.79 -12.33
CA GLY A 167 12.12 -9.18 -13.69
C GLY A 167 11.08 -10.31 -13.76
N GLU A 168 10.88 -11.05 -12.67
CA GLU A 168 9.83 -12.06 -12.55
C GLU A 168 8.44 -11.45 -12.30
N LEU A 169 8.39 -10.18 -11.88
CA LEU A 169 7.18 -9.45 -11.53
C LEU A 169 6.68 -8.64 -12.73
N GLN A 170 6.16 -9.33 -13.73
CA GLN A 170 5.82 -8.75 -15.05
C GLN A 170 4.79 -7.61 -15.03
N LYS A 171 4.00 -7.47 -13.95
CA LYS A 171 3.01 -6.39 -13.79
C LYS A 171 3.51 -5.25 -12.92
N LEU A 172 4.72 -5.36 -12.35
CA LEU A 172 5.29 -4.36 -11.47
C LEU A 172 5.65 -3.13 -12.31
N THR A 173 4.99 -2.02 -12.03
CA THR A 173 5.13 -0.76 -12.78
C THR A 173 5.63 0.37 -11.89
N HIS A 174 5.37 0.28 -10.58
CA HIS A 174 5.68 1.30 -9.60
C HIS A 174 6.51 0.68 -8.47
N VAL A 175 7.69 1.26 -8.22
CA VAL A 175 8.56 0.84 -7.12
C VAL A 175 8.95 2.06 -6.30
N CYS A 176 8.92 1.94 -4.97
CA CYS A 176 9.43 2.92 -4.03
C CYS A 176 10.54 2.26 -3.22
N ILE A 177 11.66 2.96 -3.03
CA ILE A 177 12.77 2.50 -2.20
C ILE A 177 13.16 3.60 -1.20
N SER A 178 13.24 3.26 0.08
CA SER A 178 13.62 4.20 1.13
C SER A 178 15.05 3.98 1.62
N GLY A 179 15.89 5.00 1.47
CA GLY A 179 17.28 5.00 1.91
C GLY A 179 18.24 4.18 1.04
N ALA A 180 17.82 3.78 -0.16
CA ALA A 180 18.70 3.20 -1.15
C ALA A 180 19.58 4.29 -1.78
N GLY A 181 20.86 3.99 -2.01
CA GLY A 181 21.73 4.84 -2.83
C GLY A 181 21.54 4.56 -4.33
N ARG A 182 22.28 5.29 -5.17
CA ARG A 182 22.30 5.10 -6.64
C ARG A 182 22.35 3.64 -7.11
N SER A 183 23.22 2.79 -6.53
CA SER A 183 23.34 1.39 -6.95
C SER A 183 22.05 0.58 -6.74
N GLY A 184 21.28 0.89 -5.70
CA GLY A 184 19.97 0.29 -5.46
C GLY A 184 18.96 0.68 -6.54
N ALA A 185 18.93 1.97 -6.89
CA ALA A 185 18.07 2.48 -7.95
C ALA A 185 18.43 1.90 -9.33
N GLU A 186 19.72 1.80 -9.67
CA GLU A 186 20.20 1.16 -10.89
C GLU A 186 19.81 -0.33 -10.96
N SER A 187 19.92 -1.05 -9.84
CA SER A 187 19.48 -2.45 -9.72
C SER A 187 17.99 -2.60 -10.01
N VAL A 188 17.13 -1.75 -9.44
CA VAL A 188 15.68 -1.77 -9.70
C VAL A 188 15.39 -1.47 -11.18
N CYS A 189 16.00 -0.43 -11.73
CA CYS A 189 15.77 0.02 -13.10
C CYS A 189 16.20 -1.00 -14.16
N SER A 190 17.27 -1.74 -13.90
CA SER A 190 17.80 -2.77 -14.80
C SER A 190 17.07 -4.11 -14.68
N SER A 191 16.58 -4.45 -13.49
CA SER A 191 15.88 -5.71 -13.24
C SER A 191 14.41 -5.70 -13.66
N CYS A 192 13.74 -4.53 -13.70
CA CYS A 192 12.30 -4.44 -13.95
C CYS A 192 11.99 -3.78 -15.31
N ALA A 193 11.76 -4.60 -16.34
CA ALA A 193 11.49 -4.12 -17.70
C ALA A 193 10.14 -3.38 -17.83
N SER A 194 9.16 -3.70 -16.99
CA SER A 194 7.84 -3.06 -16.96
C SER A 194 7.79 -1.78 -16.11
N LEU A 195 8.90 -1.41 -15.46
CA LEU A 195 8.96 -0.27 -14.56
C LEU A 195 8.65 1.03 -15.30
N GLN A 196 7.63 1.73 -14.80
CA GLN A 196 7.18 3.03 -15.30
C GLN A 196 7.68 4.17 -14.42
N VAL A 197 7.66 3.97 -13.10
CA VAL A 197 8.03 4.96 -12.08
C VAL A 197 8.85 4.28 -10.99
N LEU A 198 9.99 4.88 -10.63
CA LEU A 198 10.76 4.56 -9.44
C LEU A 198 10.80 5.78 -8.53
N VAL A 199 10.23 5.67 -7.34
CA VAL A 199 10.35 6.67 -6.30
C VAL A 199 11.53 6.33 -5.39
N VAL A 200 12.41 7.30 -5.15
CA VAL A 200 13.50 7.19 -4.18
C VAL A 200 13.25 8.16 -3.05
N ILE A 201 13.14 7.64 -1.82
CA ILE A 201 13.09 8.45 -0.61
C ILE A 201 14.53 8.54 -0.07
N PRO A 202 15.17 9.72 -0.10
CA PRO A 202 16.52 9.88 0.41
C PRO A 202 16.62 9.48 1.88
N ARG A 203 17.79 8.94 2.28
CA ARG A 203 18.05 8.62 3.68
C ARG A 203 17.99 9.87 4.57
N TRP A 204 18.34 11.04 4.01
CA TRP A 204 18.38 12.31 4.72
C TRP A 204 17.57 13.38 3.98
N PRO A 205 16.72 14.16 4.67
CA PRO A 205 15.86 15.18 4.04
C PRO A 205 16.62 16.27 3.28
N THR A 206 17.85 16.52 3.71
CA THR A 206 18.67 17.65 3.30
C THR A 206 19.67 17.27 2.22
N ASP A 207 19.49 16.15 1.54
CA ASP A 207 20.37 15.76 0.44
C ASP A 207 20.03 16.56 -0.82
N GLU A 208 20.55 17.79 -0.87
CA GLU A 208 20.32 18.74 -1.98
C GLU A 208 20.79 18.19 -3.33
N ASN A 209 21.69 17.20 -3.33
CA ASN A 209 22.23 16.60 -4.56
C ASN A 209 21.46 15.34 -5.00
N ALA A 210 20.43 14.92 -4.27
CA ALA A 210 19.71 13.69 -4.59
C ALA A 210 19.13 13.74 -6.01
N GLU A 211 18.55 14.85 -6.44
CA GLU A 211 18.00 14.97 -7.80
C GLU A 211 19.06 14.76 -8.89
N GLU A 212 20.27 15.32 -8.71
CA GLU A 212 21.39 15.13 -9.63
C GLU A 212 21.92 13.69 -9.61
N GLU A 213 21.99 13.07 -8.41
CA GLU A 213 22.46 11.69 -8.25
C GLU A 213 21.58 10.70 -9.03
N TYR A 214 20.26 10.92 -9.04
CA TYR A 214 19.28 10.02 -9.66
C TYR A 214 18.85 10.43 -11.09
N ALA A 215 19.42 11.50 -11.66
CA ALA A 215 19.07 12.00 -12.99
C ALA A 215 19.47 11.06 -14.16
N PHE A 216 20.08 9.90 -13.90
CA PHE A 216 20.55 8.96 -14.92
C PHE A 216 19.42 8.17 -15.62
N ASP A 217 18.22 8.12 -15.05
CA ASP A 217 17.06 7.46 -15.66
C ASP A 217 15.79 8.32 -15.45
N SER A 218 15.12 8.65 -16.56
CA SER A 218 13.94 9.52 -16.57
C SER A 218 12.77 9.02 -15.71
N ARG A 219 12.73 7.72 -15.40
CA ARG A 219 11.70 7.07 -14.58
C ARG A 219 11.89 7.32 -13.08
N ILE A 220 13.07 7.78 -12.65
CA ILE A 220 13.41 7.94 -11.24
C ILE A 220 12.96 9.30 -10.74
N VAL A 221 12.15 9.33 -9.69
CA VAL A 221 11.68 10.54 -9.02
C VAL A 221 12.18 10.53 -7.58
N VAL A 222 12.89 11.58 -7.19
CA VAL A 222 13.22 11.80 -5.78
C VAL A 222 11.97 12.35 -5.10
N ALA A 223 11.55 11.67 -4.03
CA ALA A 223 10.37 12.08 -3.29
C ALA A 223 10.62 13.39 -2.53
N PRO A 224 9.73 14.40 -2.65
CA PRO A 224 9.81 15.63 -1.88
C PRO A 224 9.69 15.37 -0.38
N SER A 225 10.42 16.15 0.41
CA SER A 225 10.47 15.99 1.87
C SER A 225 9.10 16.24 2.53
N ASP A 226 8.33 17.20 2.03
CA ASP A 226 6.97 17.48 2.50
C ASP A 226 5.99 16.31 2.30
N ILE A 227 6.26 15.42 1.33
CA ILE A 227 5.44 14.23 1.07
C ILE A 227 5.91 13.03 1.90
N THR A 228 7.19 12.97 2.31
CA THR A 228 7.78 11.76 2.93
C THR A 228 8.03 11.83 4.43
N TYR A 229 8.09 13.03 5.03
CA TYR A 229 8.42 13.18 6.46
C TYR A 229 7.21 13.30 7.40
N GLY A 230 6.00 13.02 6.90
CA GLY A 230 4.80 12.84 7.72
C GLY A 230 4.77 11.51 8.47
N ASP A 231 3.63 11.21 9.12
CA ASP A 231 3.38 9.89 9.68
C ASP A 231 3.36 8.87 8.52
N PRO A 232 4.22 7.83 8.51
CA PRO A 232 4.23 6.82 7.46
C PRO A 232 2.87 6.15 7.25
N VAL A 233 2.08 6.01 8.33
CA VAL A 233 0.73 5.46 8.26
C VAL A 233 -0.16 6.38 7.42
N GLU A 234 -0.23 7.67 7.75
CA GLU A 234 -1.04 8.65 7.00
C GLU A 234 -0.61 8.73 5.53
N ILE A 235 0.70 8.75 5.25
CA ILE A 235 1.24 8.76 3.88
C ILE A 235 0.76 7.52 3.10
N TRP A 236 0.78 6.35 3.73
CA TRP A 236 0.32 5.12 3.10
C TRP A 236 -1.21 5.11 2.90
N GLU A 237 -1.97 5.62 3.86
CA GLU A 237 -3.44 5.76 3.75
C GLU A 237 -3.84 6.70 2.62
N ASP A 238 -3.11 7.80 2.42
CA ASP A 238 -3.33 8.74 1.31
C ASP A 238 -3.20 8.06 -0.06
N VAL A 239 -2.28 7.12 -0.19
CA VAL A 239 -2.14 6.28 -1.38
C VAL A 239 -3.35 5.36 -1.54
N VAL A 240 -3.77 4.68 -0.47
CA VAL A 240 -4.92 3.76 -0.50
C VAL A 240 -6.20 4.48 -0.91
N PHE A 241 -6.40 5.69 -0.37
CA PHE A 241 -7.56 6.53 -0.69
C PHE A 241 -7.42 7.30 -2.00
N ARG A 242 -6.27 7.19 -2.68
CA ARG A 242 -5.97 7.90 -3.93
C ARG A 242 -6.19 9.40 -3.81
N ARG A 243 -5.74 9.99 -2.70
CA ARG A 243 -5.78 11.45 -2.56
C ARG A 243 -4.96 12.07 -3.70
N PRO A 244 -5.40 13.19 -4.32
CA PRO A 244 -4.71 13.76 -5.49
C PRO A 244 -3.24 14.10 -5.24
N GLU A 245 -2.90 14.38 -3.99
CA GLU A 245 -1.59 14.83 -3.53
C GLU A 245 -0.70 13.67 -3.03
N ASN A 246 -1.08 12.41 -3.28
CA ASN A 246 -0.27 11.27 -2.87
C ASN A 246 1.04 11.15 -3.67
N MET A 247 2.02 10.47 -3.07
CA MET A 247 3.37 10.29 -3.61
C MET A 247 3.41 9.70 -5.03
N TRP A 248 2.53 8.75 -5.35
CA TRP A 248 2.51 8.12 -6.69
C TRP A 248 1.98 9.07 -7.74
N ALA A 249 0.88 9.78 -7.46
CA ALA A 249 0.33 10.78 -8.37
C ALA A 249 1.36 11.88 -8.68
N TYR A 250 2.09 12.34 -7.67
CA TYR A 250 3.22 13.26 -7.85
C TYR A 250 4.28 12.68 -8.79
N ALA A 251 4.76 11.46 -8.51
CA ALA A 251 5.83 10.85 -9.28
C ALA A 251 5.44 10.54 -10.74
N GLU A 252 4.21 10.08 -10.96
CA GLU A 252 3.65 9.87 -12.30
C GLU A 252 3.63 11.18 -13.10
N ASN A 253 3.18 12.29 -12.50
CA ASN A 253 3.15 13.60 -13.15
C ASN A 253 4.56 14.09 -13.53
N VAL A 254 5.54 13.87 -12.65
CA VAL A 254 6.95 14.21 -12.94
C VAL A 254 7.48 13.40 -14.12
N VAL A 255 7.27 12.08 -14.14
CA VAL A 255 7.71 11.21 -15.24
C VAL A 255 6.99 11.57 -16.55
N LEU A 256 5.69 11.83 -16.52
CA LEU A 256 4.92 12.26 -17.69
C LEU A 256 5.46 13.59 -18.26
N SER A 257 5.72 14.57 -17.41
CA SER A 257 6.27 15.87 -17.81
C SER A 257 7.64 15.73 -18.49
N ARG A 258 8.51 14.86 -17.95
CA ARG A 258 9.82 14.58 -18.55
C ARG A 258 9.71 13.93 -19.93
N ARG A 259 8.78 12.98 -20.12
CA ARG A 259 8.53 12.35 -21.42
C ARG A 259 8.07 13.36 -22.47
N GLN A 260 7.16 14.27 -22.10
CA GLN A 260 6.67 15.32 -23.00
C GLN A 260 7.77 16.31 -23.41
N ASN A 261 8.72 16.62 -22.51
CA ASN A 261 9.84 17.52 -22.82
C ASN A 261 10.89 16.88 -23.74
N LEU A 262 11.05 15.56 -23.71
CA LEU A 262 11.96 14.84 -24.61
C LEU A 262 11.43 14.79 -26.06
N ASP A 263 10.12 14.88 -26.24
CA ASP A 263 9.45 14.87 -27.56
C ASP A 263 9.26 16.29 -28.15
N GLY A 264 9.79 17.33 -27.49
CA GLY A 264 9.77 18.70 -28.00
C GLY A 264 10.61 18.87 -29.28
N PRO A 265 10.25 19.76 -30.22
CA PRO A 265 11.01 19.96 -31.44
C PRO A 265 12.42 20.48 -31.14
N CYS A 266 13.43 19.66 -31.44
CA CYS A 266 14.86 20.05 -31.46
C CYS A 266 15.15 21.14 -32.49
#